data_AF-A0A4Q6GVG7-F1
#
_entry.id   AF-A0A4Q6GVG7-F1
#
_cell.length_a   1.000
_cell.length_b   1.000
_cell.length_c   1.000
_cell.angle_alpha   90.00
_cell.angle_beta   90.00
_cell.angle_gamma   90.00
#
_symmetry.space_group_name_H-M   'P 1'
#
loop_
_entity.id
_entity.type
_entity.pdbx_description
1 polymer ?
#
loop_
_entity_poly.entity_id
_entity_poly.type
_entity_poly.pdbx_seq_one_letter_code
_entity_poly.pdbx_strand_id
1 'polypeptide(L)'
;MQFQRKSLVLAAAFVSLFASVSARADWVQSTDPLVVQAKPEMNQVQAQNPPGFTWARHGSGPASYEVEITPVGGTSTRAVVERNWYLPSKALALGNYTWRVRPVGSNDWSSPRTFSITSKATKFEVPDNATLRNRILSKARPRSLPGSVTPFSTWNYAKRTTLEPYLSRLGNEVKAQMTAVPALSDLRWSIVITSPLTAAMASQQTDVRQRINEATRQMEAAALMYKLKGETLYLNEALKRGDELAALNPSGPTSYTNQDQATRQIAWGLAKTIDLLGSSLDGTRKARWLGSIKVRTTEMYN
;
A
#
# COMPACT_ATOMS: atom_id res chain seq x y z
N MET A 1 -40.70 66.48 -12.71
CA MET A 1 -39.71 65.37 -12.70
C MET A 1 -40.44 64.05 -12.53
N GLN A 2 -40.63 63.28 -13.60
CA GLN A 2 -41.22 61.94 -13.53
C GLN A 2 -40.11 60.91 -13.33
N PHE A 3 -40.02 60.32 -12.14
CA PHE A 3 -39.07 59.25 -11.86
C PHE A 3 -39.51 57.95 -12.55
N GLN A 4 -38.65 57.40 -13.41
CA GLN A 4 -38.90 56.17 -14.16
C GLN A 4 -38.85 54.93 -13.25
N ARG A 5 -39.97 54.62 -12.60
CA ARG A 5 -40.15 53.39 -11.79
C ARG A 5 -39.85 52.10 -12.54
N LYS A 6 -40.04 52.07 -13.88
CA LYS A 6 -39.80 50.89 -14.72
C LYS A 6 -38.31 50.51 -14.78
N SER A 7 -37.42 51.49 -14.80
CA SER A 7 -35.96 51.27 -14.92
C SER A 7 -35.37 50.69 -13.64
N LEU A 8 -35.92 51.06 -12.48
CA LEU A 8 -35.53 50.50 -11.17
C LEU A 8 -35.98 49.03 -10.99
N VAL A 9 -37.16 48.67 -11.50
CA VAL A 9 -37.66 47.27 -11.45
C VAL A 9 -36.85 46.37 -12.37
N LEU A 10 -36.49 46.83 -13.57
CA LEU A 10 -35.62 46.10 -14.49
C LEU A 10 -34.20 45.92 -13.94
N ALA A 11 -33.64 46.94 -13.28
CA ALA A 11 -32.35 46.85 -12.63
C ALA A 11 -32.37 45.85 -11.44
N ALA A 12 -33.43 45.85 -10.62
CA ALA A 12 -33.59 44.89 -9.53
C ALA A 12 -33.75 43.44 -10.04
N ALA A 13 -34.48 43.23 -11.14
CA ALA A 13 -34.60 41.92 -11.78
C ALA A 13 -33.26 41.41 -12.34
N PHE A 14 -32.45 42.30 -12.93
CA PHE A 14 -31.11 41.93 -13.40
C PHE A 14 -30.13 41.61 -12.26
N VAL A 15 -30.20 42.32 -11.13
CA VAL A 15 -29.38 42.02 -9.95
C VAL A 15 -29.79 40.69 -9.30
N SER A 16 -31.07 40.33 -9.35
CA SER A 16 -31.55 39.04 -8.81
C SER A 16 -31.04 37.81 -9.57
N LEU A 17 -30.64 37.97 -10.85
CA LEU A 17 -30.01 36.91 -11.65
C LEU A 17 -28.56 36.61 -11.21
N PHE A 18 -27.92 37.53 -10.47
CA PHE A 18 -26.59 37.32 -9.87
C PHE A 18 -26.66 36.88 -8.39
N ALA A 19 -27.85 36.87 -7.78
CA ALA A 19 -28.06 36.48 -6.39
C ALA A 19 -28.17 34.96 -6.19
N SER A 20 -28.09 34.16 -7.26
CA SER A 20 -28.24 32.71 -7.22
C SER A 20 -27.03 31.98 -7.77
N VAL A 21 -25.89 32.11 -7.09
CA VAL A 21 -24.93 31.02 -7.00
C VAL A 21 -24.37 31.05 -5.58
N SER A 22 -24.76 30.09 -4.75
CA SER A 22 -23.84 29.64 -3.72
C SER A 22 -22.67 29.01 -4.47
N ALA A 23 -21.73 29.84 -4.93
CA ALA A 23 -20.42 29.41 -5.40
C ALA A 23 -19.66 28.94 -4.16
N ARG A 24 -20.10 27.83 -3.56
CA ARG A 24 -19.27 27.10 -2.62
C ARG A 24 -18.14 26.54 -3.45
N ALA A 25 -16.92 26.97 -3.13
CA ALA A 25 -15.73 26.29 -3.60
C ALA A 25 -15.91 24.81 -3.26
N ASP A 26 -15.92 23.95 -4.28
CA ASP A 26 -16.14 22.53 -4.09
C ASP A 26 -14.89 21.93 -3.44
N TRP A 27 -14.98 21.55 -2.16
CA TRP A 27 -13.83 21.20 -1.33
C TRP A 27 -13.02 20.01 -1.86
N VAL A 28 -13.61 19.19 -2.74
CA VAL A 28 -12.90 18.07 -3.38
C VAL A 28 -11.97 18.49 -4.51
N GLN A 29 -12.01 19.76 -4.94
CA GLN A 29 -11.09 20.35 -5.91
C GLN A 29 -9.95 21.04 -5.17
N SER A 30 -8.72 20.80 -5.64
CA SER A 30 -7.54 21.52 -5.16
C SER A 30 -6.83 22.16 -6.35
N THR A 31 -6.40 23.41 -6.19
CA THR A 31 -5.54 24.08 -7.19
C THR A 31 -4.08 23.65 -7.07
N ASP A 32 -3.70 22.99 -5.97
CA ASP A 32 -2.37 22.40 -5.80
C ASP A 32 -2.23 21.17 -6.71
N PRO A 33 -1.31 21.19 -7.69
CA PRO A 33 -1.10 20.06 -8.60
C PRO A 33 -0.60 18.80 -7.90
N LEU A 34 -0.10 18.89 -6.66
CA LEU A 34 0.35 17.75 -5.86
C LEU A 34 -0.80 17.06 -5.13
N VAL A 35 -1.99 17.66 -5.06
CA VAL A 35 -3.16 17.09 -4.39
C VAL A 35 -3.97 16.24 -5.36
N VAL A 36 -4.44 15.09 -4.87
CA VAL A 36 -5.37 14.22 -5.60
C VAL A 36 -6.58 15.00 -6.08
N GLN A 37 -6.83 14.93 -7.38
CA GLN A 37 -7.97 15.57 -8.03
C GLN A 37 -9.22 14.71 -7.96
N ALA A 38 -10.38 15.36 -8.06
CA ALA A 38 -11.64 14.63 -8.11
C ALA A 38 -11.78 13.88 -9.44
N LYS A 39 -11.94 12.56 -9.39
CA LYS A 39 -12.23 11.71 -10.55
C LYS A 39 -13.37 10.75 -10.19
N PRO A 40 -14.26 10.38 -11.13
CA PRO A 40 -14.46 10.94 -12.47
C PRO A 40 -14.65 12.45 -12.52
N GLU A 41 -14.08 13.12 -13.53
CA GLU A 41 -14.34 14.53 -13.81
C GLU A 41 -15.76 14.73 -14.35
N MET A 42 -16.24 15.99 -14.31
CA MET A 42 -17.53 16.37 -14.87
C MET A 42 -17.61 15.99 -16.37
N ASN A 43 -18.69 15.30 -16.74
CA ASN A 43 -18.96 14.80 -18.09
C ASN A 43 -17.92 13.80 -18.65
N GLN A 44 -17.12 13.17 -17.79
CA GLN A 44 -16.07 12.26 -18.25
C GLN A 44 -16.64 10.90 -18.69
N VAL A 45 -16.29 10.47 -19.91
CA VAL A 45 -16.50 9.08 -20.36
C VAL A 45 -15.40 8.21 -19.78
N GLN A 46 -15.75 7.18 -19.02
CA GLN A 46 -14.77 6.35 -18.32
C GLN A 46 -14.16 5.28 -19.24
N ALA A 47 -12.83 5.18 -19.22
CA ALA A 47 -12.09 4.14 -19.94
C ALA A 47 -12.08 2.79 -19.21
N GLN A 48 -12.38 2.77 -17.91
CA GLN A 48 -12.44 1.58 -17.06
C GLN A 48 -13.78 1.47 -16.35
N ASN A 49 -14.25 0.23 -16.13
CA ASN A 49 -15.46 -0.08 -15.39
C ASN A 49 -15.20 -1.20 -14.35
N PRO A 50 -15.38 -0.96 -13.04
CA PRO A 50 -15.85 0.29 -12.44
C PRO A 50 -14.82 1.43 -12.49
N PRO A 51 -15.28 2.69 -12.43
CA PRO A 51 -14.40 3.84 -12.29
C PRO A 51 -13.69 3.83 -10.95
N GLY A 52 -12.45 4.34 -10.94
CA GLY A 52 -11.80 4.76 -9.71
C GLY A 52 -12.31 6.15 -9.31
N PHE A 53 -12.84 6.26 -8.10
CA PHE A 53 -13.24 7.53 -7.51
C PHE A 53 -12.10 8.06 -6.65
N THR A 54 -11.74 9.33 -6.82
CA THR A 54 -10.71 10.00 -6.02
C THR A 54 -11.17 11.42 -5.71
N TRP A 55 -10.66 12.03 -4.64
CA TRP A 55 -10.94 13.42 -4.27
C TRP A 55 -9.83 14.00 -3.38
N ALA A 56 -9.76 15.34 -3.30
CA ALA A 56 -8.89 16.01 -2.33
C ALA A 56 -9.32 15.66 -0.90
N ARG A 57 -8.39 15.59 0.06
CA ARG A 57 -8.77 15.41 1.46
C ARG A 57 -9.48 16.66 1.97
N HIS A 58 -10.60 16.44 2.64
CA HIS A 58 -11.33 17.51 3.33
C HIS A 58 -10.46 18.16 4.42
N GLY A 59 -10.53 19.49 4.55
CA GLY A 59 -9.68 20.26 5.47
C GLY A 59 -9.83 19.90 6.95
N SER A 60 -10.96 19.28 7.35
CA SER A 60 -11.15 18.78 8.71
C SER A 60 -10.44 17.46 9.03
N GLY A 61 -9.81 16.81 8.05
CA GLY A 61 -9.14 15.51 8.23
C GLY A 61 -10.04 14.39 8.76
N PRO A 62 -11.24 14.13 8.19
CA PRO A 62 -12.15 13.13 8.72
C PRO A 62 -11.59 11.70 8.59
N ALA A 63 -11.97 10.82 9.52
CA ALA A 63 -11.55 9.42 9.50
C ALA A 63 -12.16 8.61 8.35
N SER A 64 -13.31 9.04 7.81
CA SER A 64 -13.99 8.38 6.70
C SER A 64 -14.86 9.32 5.89
N TYR A 65 -15.19 8.87 4.68
CA TYR A 65 -16.04 9.55 3.70
C TYR A 65 -17.21 8.64 3.29
N GLU A 66 -18.34 9.24 2.95
CA GLU A 66 -19.45 8.58 2.26
C GLU A 66 -19.48 9.04 0.80
N VAL A 67 -19.31 8.11 -0.13
CA VAL A 67 -19.43 8.33 -1.58
C VAL A 67 -20.82 7.90 -2.01
N GLU A 68 -21.53 8.75 -2.75
CA GLU A 68 -22.82 8.45 -3.36
C GLU A 68 -22.68 8.42 -4.88
N ILE A 69 -23.13 7.34 -5.51
CA ILE A 69 -23.14 7.13 -6.97
C ILE A 69 -24.57 6.88 -7.40
N THR A 70 -25.10 7.72 -8.30
CA THR A 70 -26.50 7.70 -8.71
C THR A 70 -26.61 7.53 -10.22
N PRO A 71 -27.15 6.41 -10.73
CA PRO A 71 -27.52 6.30 -12.14
C PRO A 71 -28.62 7.31 -12.49
N VAL A 72 -28.57 7.90 -13.68
CA VAL A 72 -29.63 8.78 -14.17
C VAL A 72 -30.94 7.99 -14.25
N GLY A 73 -31.96 8.45 -13.52
CA GLY A 73 -33.27 7.79 -13.45
C GLY A 73 -33.32 6.55 -12.55
N GLY A 74 -32.28 6.25 -11.77
CA GLY A 74 -32.25 5.12 -10.85
C GLY A 74 -31.91 5.50 -9.41
N THR A 75 -31.73 4.48 -8.57
CA THR A 75 -31.48 4.64 -7.13
C THR A 75 -30.00 4.82 -6.82
N SER A 76 -29.70 5.77 -5.93
CA SER A 76 -28.35 6.01 -5.43
C SER A 76 -27.80 4.80 -4.67
N THR A 77 -26.52 4.53 -4.87
CA THR A 77 -25.71 3.59 -4.07
C THR A 77 -24.71 4.38 -3.25
N ARG A 78 -24.45 3.93 -2.02
CA ARG A 78 -23.51 4.58 -1.10
C ARG A 78 -22.44 3.63 -0.62
N ALA A 79 -21.24 4.14 -0.41
CA ALA A 79 -20.12 3.42 0.19
C ALA A 79 -19.40 4.30 1.20
N VAL A 80 -19.10 3.73 2.37
CA VAL A 80 -18.26 4.38 3.39
C VAL A 80 -16.83 3.87 3.26
N VAL A 81 -15.86 4.80 3.17
CA VAL A 81 -14.44 4.48 2.99
C VAL A 81 -13.55 5.33 3.88
N GLU A 82 -12.42 4.77 4.32
CA GLU A 82 -11.45 5.43 5.23
C GLU A 82 -10.39 6.27 4.51
N ARG A 83 -10.47 6.34 3.18
CA ARG A 83 -9.49 6.99 2.32
C ARG A 83 -10.18 7.93 1.34
N ASN A 84 -9.42 8.86 0.79
CA ASN A 84 -9.89 9.81 -0.21
C ASN A 84 -9.96 9.23 -1.64
N TRP A 85 -10.22 7.91 -1.71
CA TRP A 85 -10.38 7.17 -2.95
C TRP A 85 -11.26 5.94 -2.71
N TYR A 86 -11.94 5.49 -3.76
CA TYR A 86 -12.82 4.33 -3.74
C TYR A 86 -12.84 3.65 -5.12
N LEU A 87 -12.68 2.32 -5.15
CA LEU A 87 -12.91 1.50 -6.34
C LEU A 87 -14.01 0.49 -6.01
N PRO A 88 -15.20 0.58 -6.62
CA PRO A 88 -16.23 -0.45 -6.48
C PRO A 88 -15.69 -1.84 -6.86
N SER A 89 -16.19 -2.88 -6.21
CA SER A 89 -15.75 -4.26 -6.50
C SER A 89 -16.42 -4.87 -7.74
N LYS A 90 -17.44 -4.19 -8.28
CA LYS A 90 -18.25 -4.62 -9.42
C LYS A 90 -18.41 -3.52 -10.44
N ALA A 91 -18.43 -3.92 -11.71
CA ALA A 91 -18.70 -3.04 -12.82
C ALA A 91 -20.11 -2.44 -12.69
N LEU A 92 -20.22 -1.15 -13.01
CA LEU A 92 -21.49 -0.46 -13.13
C LEU A 92 -22.17 -0.82 -14.46
N ALA A 93 -23.49 -0.73 -14.52
CA ALA A 93 -24.21 -0.87 -15.77
C ALA A 93 -23.81 0.25 -16.77
N LEU A 94 -23.97 0.00 -18.06
CA LEU A 94 -23.78 1.06 -19.07
C LEU A 94 -24.81 2.17 -18.83
N GLY A 95 -24.39 3.43 -18.97
CA GLY A 95 -25.27 4.57 -18.76
C GLY A 95 -24.57 5.80 -18.19
N ASN A 96 -25.40 6.79 -17.86
CA ASN A 96 -24.96 8.05 -17.26
C ASN A 96 -25.20 8.02 -15.76
N TYR A 97 -24.31 8.65 -15.03
CA TYR A 97 -24.30 8.66 -13.56
C TYR A 97 -23.95 10.05 -13.05
N THR A 98 -24.33 10.32 -11.81
CA THR A 98 -23.77 11.39 -10.98
C THR A 98 -23.05 10.79 -9.79
N TRP A 99 -22.02 11.47 -9.28
CA TRP A 99 -21.40 11.12 -8.00
C TRP A 99 -21.08 12.36 -7.17
N ARG A 100 -21.06 12.18 -5.85
CA ARG A 100 -20.63 13.17 -4.86
C ARG A 100 -20.09 12.46 -3.62
N VAL A 101 -19.38 13.20 -2.77
CA VAL A 101 -18.78 12.66 -1.55
C VAL A 101 -18.92 13.66 -0.40
N ARG A 102 -18.97 13.16 0.83
CA ARG A 102 -18.94 13.96 2.07
C ARG A 102 -18.09 13.28 3.15
N PRO A 103 -17.58 14.02 4.14
CA PRO A 103 -17.16 13.41 5.40
C PRO A 103 -18.34 12.66 6.06
N VAL A 104 -18.09 11.49 6.64
CA VAL A 104 -19.13 10.77 7.41
C VAL A 104 -19.58 11.64 8.59
N GLY A 105 -20.89 11.72 8.83
CA GLY A 105 -21.48 12.56 9.88
C GLY A 105 -21.59 14.05 9.54
N SER A 106 -21.12 14.48 8.36
CA SER A 106 -21.27 15.85 7.86
C SER A 106 -22.45 15.98 6.88
N ASN A 107 -22.92 17.21 6.66
CA ASN A 107 -23.83 17.55 5.57
C ASN A 107 -23.11 18.27 4.42
N ASP A 108 -21.78 18.38 4.49
CA ASP A 108 -20.95 19.08 3.51
C ASP A 108 -20.64 18.19 2.30
N TRP A 109 -21.67 17.96 1.49
CA TRP A 109 -21.53 17.27 0.22
C TRP A 109 -20.72 18.11 -0.78
N SER A 110 -19.84 17.44 -1.50
CA SER A 110 -19.24 17.98 -2.72
C SER A 110 -20.32 18.29 -3.75
N SER A 111 -19.98 19.14 -4.72
CA SER A 111 -20.82 19.31 -5.91
C SER A 111 -20.97 17.98 -6.65
N PRO A 112 -22.17 17.65 -7.20
CA PRO A 112 -22.35 16.45 -7.99
C PRO A 112 -21.60 16.55 -9.31
N ARG A 113 -20.98 15.45 -9.73
CA ARG A 113 -20.26 15.31 -11.01
C ARG A 113 -20.88 14.24 -11.87
N THR A 114 -21.12 14.54 -13.13
CA THR A 114 -21.63 13.57 -14.10
C THR A 114 -20.49 12.75 -14.70
N PHE A 115 -20.74 11.50 -15.03
CA PHE A 115 -19.86 10.66 -15.84
C PHE A 115 -20.68 9.63 -16.61
N SER A 116 -20.05 8.96 -17.58
CA SER A 116 -20.72 7.89 -18.34
C SER A 116 -19.86 6.64 -18.47
N ILE A 117 -20.55 5.50 -18.48
CA ILE A 117 -20.01 4.17 -18.73
C ILE A 117 -20.54 3.71 -20.08
N THR A 118 -19.64 3.47 -21.03
CA THR A 118 -20.00 3.02 -22.38
C THR A 118 -19.43 1.63 -22.64
N SER A 119 -19.83 1.01 -23.76
CA SER A 119 -19.27 -0.26 -24.21
C SER A 119 -17.75 -0.21 -24.48
N LYS A 120 -17.15 0.99 -24.56
CA LYS A 120 -15.70 1.17 -24.71
C LYS A 120 -14.93 1.05 -23.38
N ALA A 121 -15.62 1.00 -22.24
CA ALA A 121 -14.97 0.90 -20.93
C ALA A 121 -14.44 -0.52 -20.69
N THR A 122 -13.16 -0.65 -20.33
CA THR A 122 -12.54 -1.93 -20.00
C THR A 122 -13.05 -2.43 -18.64
N LYS A 123 -13.60 -3.65 -18.60
CA LYS A 123 -14.06 -4.26 -17.36
C LYS A 123 -12.87 -4.70 -16.49
N PHE A 124 -12.71 -4.09 -15.32
CA PHE A 124 -11.65 -4.37 -14.36
C PHE A 124 -12.20 -4.49 -12.93
N GLU A 125 -12.78 -5.65 -12.62
CA GLU A 125 -13.35 -5.92 -11.29
C GLU A 125 -12.28 -6.45 -10.33
N VAL A 126 -12.14 -5.78 -9.18
CA VAL A 126 -11.26 -6.21 -8.08
C VAL A 126 -12.13 -6.70 -6.93
N PRO A 127 -11.95 -7.94 -6.43
CA PRO A 127 -12.70 -8.41 -5.26
C PRO A 127 -12.45 -7.53 -4.03
N ASP A 128 -13.45 -7.44 -3.15
CA ASP A 128 -13.32 -6.68 -1.90
C ASP A 128 -12.27 -7.28 -0.95
N ASN A 129 -11.86 -6.48 0.04
CA ASN A 129 -10.81 -6.87 0.99
C ASN A 129 -11.16 -8.13 1.81
N ALA A 130 -12.43 -8.37 2.13
CA ALA A 130 -12.83 -9.55 2.89
C ALA A 130 -12.70 -10.81 2.02
N THR A 131 -13.14 -10.74 0.76
CA THR A 131 -12.97 -11.80 -0.23
C THR A 131 -11.51 -12.12 -0.48
N LEU A 132 -10.66 -11.11 -0.68
CA LEU A 132 -9.21 -11.29 -0.86
C LEU A 132 -8.56 -11.91 0.39
N ARG A 133 -8.91 -11.43 1.58
CA ARG A 133 -8.42 -11.98 2.85
C ARG A 133 -8.79 -13.45 3.02
N ASN A 134 -10.05 -13.81 2.77
CA ASN A 134 -10.51 -15.19 2.88
C ASN A 134 -9.75 -16.12 1.92
N ARG A 135 -9.54 -15.69 0.66
CA ARG A 135 -8.74 -16.44 -0.32
C ARG A 135 -7.29 -16.65 0.13
N ILE A 136 -6.68 -15.66 0.78
CA ILE A 136 -5.31 -15.76 1.28
C ILE A 136 -5.24 -16.68 2.51
N LEU A 137 -6.22 -16.58 3.41
CA LEU A 137 -6.26 -17.38 4.65
C LEU A 137 -6.55 -18.86 4.40
N SER A 138 -7.32 -19.19 3.35
CA SER A 138 -7.57 -20.58 2.95
C SER A 138 -6.34 -21.29 2.39
N LYS A 139 -5.27 -20.56 2.07
CA LYS A 139 -4.01 -21.12 1.59
C LYS A 139 -3.04 -21.36 2.76
N ALA A 140 -2.56 -22.61 2.88
CA ALA A 140 -1.47 -22.96 3.78
C ALA A 140 -0.18 -22.23 3.37
N ARG A 141 0.70 -21.97 4.34
CA ARG A 141 1.98 -21.30 4.07
C ARG A 141 2.93 -22.22 3.30
N PRO A 142 3.76 -21.69 2.37
CA PRO A 142 3.86 -20.28 1.99
C PRO A 142 2.70 -19.82 1.10
N ARG A 143 2.15 -18.64 1.44
CA ARG A 143 1.06 -17.99 0.70
C ARG A 143 1.58 -17.18 -0.48
N SER A 144 2.79 -16.64 -0.38
CA SER A 144 3.43 -15.76 -1.37
C SER A 144 4.00 -16.48 -2.59
N LEU A 145 4.33 -17.78 -2.48
CA LEU A 145 4.85 -18.56 -3.61
C LEU A 145 3.73 -19.22 -4.43
N PRO A 146 3.88 -19.35 -5.75
CA PRO A 146 2.95 -20.13 -6.55
C PRO A 146 3.05 -21.62 -6.18
N GLY A 147 1.96 -22.37 -6.36
CA GLY A 147 1.91 -23.80 -6.01
C GLY A 147 2.90 -24.66 -6.79
N SER A 148 3.43 -24.15 -7.90
CA SER A 148 4.49 -24.79 -8.69
C SER A 148 5.87 -24.79 -8.02
N VAL A 149 6.06 -24.03 -6.93
CA VAL A 149 7.28 -24.06 -6.13
C VAL A 149 7.19 -25.21 -5.12
N THR A 150 7.65 -26.37 -5.55
CA THR A 150 7.67 -27.61 -4.80
C THR A 150 9.10 -27.97 -4.37
N PRO A 151 9.29 -28.85 -3.36
CA PRO A 151 10.62 -29.33 -2.99
C PRO A 151 11.37 -29.95 -4.17
N PHE A 152 12.70 -29.79 -4.18
CA PHE A 152 13.61 -30.31 -5.21
C PHE A 152 13.44 -31.82 -5.43
N SER A 153 13.20 -32.57 -4.35
CA SER A 153 12.94 -34.02 -4.42
C SER A 153 11.76 -34.39 -5.32
N THR A 154 10.77 -33.50 -5.47
CA THR A 154 9.57 -33.74 -6.29
C THR A 154 9.71 -33.26 -7.73
N TRP A 155 10.86 -32.72 -8.14
CA TRP A 155 11.04 -32.19 -9.49
C TRP A 155 11.27 -33.32 -10.49
N ASN A 156 10.58 -33.26 -11.63
CA ASN A 156 10.82 -34.15 -12.78
C ASN A 156 12.14 -33.78 -13.50
N TYR A 157 12.55 -34.63 -14.45
CA TYR A 157 13.80 -34.46 -15.19
C TYR A 157 13.91 -33.09 -15.85
N ALA A 158 12.91 -32.68 -16.65
CA ALA A 158 12.93 -31.39 -17.35
C ALA A 158 13.11 -30.21 -16.39
N LYS A 159 12.36 -30.19 -15.27
CA LYS A 159 12.47 -29.13 -14.27
C LYS A 159 13.84 -29.11 -13.60
N ARG A 160 14.42 -30.27 -13.28
CA ARG A 160 15.78 -30.37 -12.72
C ARG A 160 16.81 -29.83 -13.70
N THR A 161 16.81 -30.30 -14.95
CA THR A 161 17.73 -29.84 -15.99
C THR A 161 17.71 -28.32 -16.14
N THR A 162 16.52 -27.69 -16.06
CA THR A 162 16.40 -26.23 -16.15
C THR A 162 16.81 -25.50 -14.88
N LEU A 163 16.39 -25.96 -13.70
CA LEU A 163 16.44 -25.17 -12.46
C LEU A 163 17.58 -25.55 -11.49
N GLU A 164 18.16 -26.74 -11.62
CA GLU A 164 19.21 -27.21 -10.72
C GLU A 164 20.47 -26.34 -10.72
N PRO A 165 20.97 -25.81 -11.86
CA PRO A 165 22.13 -24.91 -11.84
C PRO A 165 21.89 -23.66 -11.00
N TYR A 166 20.68 -23.10 -11.05
CA TYR A 166 20.30 -21.93 -10.26
C TYR A 166 20.16 -22.27 -8.77
N LEU A 167 19.60 -23.43 -8.46
CA LEU A 167 19.47 -23.92 -7.09
C LEU A 167 20.85 -24.17 -6.46
N SER A 168 21.77 -24.75 -7.21
CA SER A 168 23.16 -24.99 -6.77
C SER A 168 23.91 -23.68 -6.55
N ARG A 169 23.78 -22.71 -7.47
CA ARG A 169 24.37 -21.38 -7.29
C ARG A 169 23.84 -20.68 -6.04
N LEU A 170 22.52 -20.69 -5.83
CA LEU A 170 21.91 -20.10 -4.63
C LEU A 170 22.37 -20.82 -3.35
N GLY A 171 22.43 -22.15 -3.37
CA GLY A 171 22.91 -22.93 -2.24
C GLY A 171 24.37 -22.63 -1.88
N ASN A 172 25.23 -22.41 -2.88
CA ASN A 172 26.62 -22.03 -2.68
C ASN A 172 26.76 -20.58 -2.19
N GLU A 173 25.96 -19.64 -2.72
CA GLU A 173 25.87 -18.26 -2.25
C GLU A 173 25.52 -18.24 -0.76
N VAL A 174 24.47 -18.95 -0.35
CA VAL A 174 24.06 -19.00 1.06
C VAL A 174 25.19 -19.55 1.94
N LYS A 175 25.81 -20.67 1.54
CA LYS A 175 26.92 -21.26 2.30
C LYS A 175 28.12 -20.32 2.45
N ALA A 176 28.51 -19.63 1.38
CA ALA A 176 29.60 -18.65 1.43
C ALA A 176 29.28 -17.46 2.34
N GLN A 177 28.02 -17.02 2.33
CA GLN A 177 27.56 -15.85 3.09
C GLN A 177 27.28 -16.13 4.58
N MET A 178 27.17 -17.40 5.00
CA MET A 178 26.97 -17.76 6.41
C MET A 178 28.07 -17.18 7.32
N THR A 179 29.31 -17.10 6.82
CA THR A 179 30.46 -16.52 7.53
C THR A 179 30.84 -15.12 7.05
N ALA A 180 30.50 -14.75 5.81
CA ALA A 180 30.87 -13.46 5.23
C ALA A 180 29.95 -12.30 5.65
N VAL A 181 28.64 -12.55 5.82
CA VAL A 181 27.71 -11.51 6.30
C VAL A 181 27.95 -11.31 7.80
N PRO A 182 28.33 -10.09 8.25
CA PRO A 182 28.56 -9.83 9.66
C PRO A 182 27.27 -10.00 10.48
N ALA A 183 27.39 -10.35 11.76
CA ALA A 183 26.25 -10.32 12.67
C ALA A 183 25.76 -8.87 12.86
N LEU A 184 24.43 -8.69 12.92
CA LEU A 184 23.85 -7.38 13.13
C LEU A 184 23.61 -7.10 14.62
N SER A 185 23.90 -5.88 15.03
CA SER A 185 23.51 -5.32 16.33
C SER A 185 23.50 -3.80 16.23
N ASP A 186 22.71 -3.13 17.09
CA ASP A 186 22.66 -1.66 17.12
C ASP A 186 24.02 -1.02 17.46
N LEU A 187 24.90 -1.74 18.18
CA LEU A 187 26.25 -1.28 18.53
C LEU A 187 27.14 -0.99 17.30
N ARG A 188 26.78 -1.54 16.13
CA ARG A 188 27.46 -1.25 14.87
C ARG A 188 27.30 0.21 14.44
N TRP A 189 26.21 0.86 14.85
CA TRP A 189 25.79 2.16 14.37
C TRP A 189 25.61 3.12 15.54
N SER A 190 26.72 3.55 16.12
CA SER A 190 26.74 4.37 17.34
C SER A 190 26.50 5.86 17.10
N ILE A 191 26.55 6.34 15.86
CA ILE A 191 26.39 7.76 15.55
C ILE A 191 24.91 8.13 15.59
N VAL A 192 24.54 9.06 16.45
CA VAL A 192 23.19 9.65 16.48
C VAL A 192 23.01 10.54 15.26
N ILE A 193 21.90 10.38 14.55
CA ILE A 193 21.59 11.12 13.33
C ILE A 193 20.90 12.43 13.71
N THR A 194 21.47 13.56 13.28
CA THR A 194 20.95 14.90 13.54
C THR A 194 20.99 15.76 12.27
N SER A 195 20.43 16.96 12.33
CA SER A 195 20.51 17.97 11.27
C SER A 195 21.41 19.14 11.71
N PRO A 196 22.33 19.63 10.86
CA PRO A 196 22.64 19.15 9.51
C PRO A 196 23.41 17.82 9.51
N LEU A 197 23.25 17.04 8.43
CA LEU A 197 23.90 15.73 8.29
C LEU A 197 25.40 15.88 8.07
N THR A 198 26.22 15.20 8.87
CA THR A 198 27.68 15.12 8.67
C THR A 198 28.06 13.98 7.71
N ALA A 199 29.28 14.02 7.16
CA ALA A 199 29.80 12.94 6.30
C ALA A 199 29.84 11.57 7.03
N ALA A 200 30.16 11.56 8.33
CA ALA A 200 30.17 10.34 9.13
C ALA A 200 28.75 9.77 9.32
N MET A 201 27.75 10.63 9.55
CA MET A 201 26.34 10.22 9.61
C MET A 201 25.89 9.65 8.25
N ALA A 202 26.23 10.30 7.14
CA ALA A 202 25.91 9.81 5.79
C ALA A 202 26.55 8.45 5.46
N SER A 203 27.79 8.24 5.93
CA SER A 203 28.49 6.96 5.82
C SER A 203 27.79 5.86 6.62
N GLN A 204 27.41 6.13 7.88
CA GLN A 204 26.66 5.19 8.70
C GLN A 204 25.31 4.83 8.07
N GLN A 205 24.58 5.82 7.57
CA GLN A 205 23.31 5.64 6.86
C GLN A 205 23.47 4.70 5.65
N THR A 206 24.57 4.83 4.91
CA THR A 206 24.91 3.93 3.79
C THR A 206 25.22 2.51 4.27
N ASP A 207 26.02 2.35 5.34
CA ASP A 207 26.32 1.02 5.90
C ASP A 207 25.07 0.34 6.46
N VAL A 208 24.19 1.07 7.17
CA VAL A 208 22.88 0.56 7.63
C VAL A 208 22.13 -0.07 6.46
N ARG A 209 21.90 0.69 5.38
CA ARG A 209 21.19 0.18 4.20
C ARG A 209 21.86 -1.05 3.61
N GLN A 210 23.18 -1.03 3.45
CA GLN A 210 23.93 -2.15 2.87
C GLN A 210 23.79 -3.42 3.71
N ARG A 211 24.05 -3.34 5.02
CA ARG A 211 24.05 -4.51 5.90
C ARG A 211 22.67 -5.10 6.12
N ILE A 212 21.64 -4.25 6.17
CA ILE A 212 20.25 -4.72 6.22
C ILE A 212 19.87 -5.45 4.93
N ASN A 213 20.26 -4.92 3.76
CA ASN A 213 20.03 -5.59 2.48
C ASN A 213 20.77 -6.94 2.39
N GLU A 214 22.03 -6.99 2.80
CA GLU A 214 22.83 -8.23 2.82
C GLU A 214 22.19 -9.30 3.74
N ALA A 215 21.87 -8.93 4.98
CA ALA A 215 21.30 -9.87 5.96
C ALA A 215 19.89 -10.33 5.56
N THR A 216 19.04 -9.44 5.05
CA THR A 216 17.69 -9.82 4.59
C THR A 216 17.73 -10.69 3.34
N ARG A 217 18.63 -10.40 2.39
CA ARG A 217 18.87 -11.27 1.22
C ARG A 217 19.31 -12.66 1.66
N GLN A 218 20.27 -12.74 2.57
CA GLN A 218 20.78 -14.01 3.11
C GLN A 218 19.68 -14.80 3.84
N MET A 219 18.90 -14.13 4.69
CA MET A 219 17.75 -14.72 5.38
C MET A 219 16.70 -15.29 4.39
N GLU A 220 16.27 -14.49 3.41
CA GLU A 220 15.27 -14.89 2.42
C GLU A 220 15.78 -16.05 1.55
N ALA A 221 17.05 -16.00 1.13
CA ALA A 221 17.70 -17.05 0.36
C ALA A 221 17.79 -18.36 1.14
N ALA A 222 18.23 -18.30 2.40
CA ALA A 222 18.31 -19.47 3.28
C ALA A 222 16.92 -20.08 3.52
N ALA A 223 15.89 -19.28 3.77
CA ALA A 223 14.53 -19.78 3.94
C ALA A 223 13.97 -20.45 2.68
N LEU A 224 14.24 -19.88 1.50
CA LEU A 224 13.88 -20.50 0.22
C LEU A 224 14.65 -21.81 0.00
N MET A 225 15.95 -21.85 0.28
CA MET A 225 16.77 -23.06 0.16
C MET A 225 16.28 -24.16 1.10
N TYR A 226 15.92 -23.83 2.34
CA TYR A 226 15.30 -24.78 3.25
C TYR A 226 13.95 -25.30 2.72
N LYS A 227 13.10 -24.43 2.17
CA LYS A 227 11.83 -24.86 1.56
C LYS A 227 12.03 -25.82 0.38
N LEU A 228 13.08 -25.61 -0.41
CA LEU A 228 13.36 -26.40 -1.60
C LEU A 228 14.10 -27.70 -1.28
N LYS A 229 15.06 -27.70 -0.35
CA LYS A 229 15.93 -28.85 -0.07
C LYS A 229 15.66 -29.56 1.26
N GLY A 230 15.09 -28.86 2.24
CA GLY A 230 14.84 -29.40 3.58
C GLY A 230 16.07 -29.55 4.47
N GLU A 231 17.25 -29.07 4.06
CA GLU A 231 18.49 -29.22 4.84
C GLU A 231 18.54 -28.23 6.02
N THR A 232 18.80 -28.73 7.22
CA THR A 232 18.79 -27.95 8.47
C THR A 232 19.77 -26.78 8.48
N LEU A 233 20.89 -26.85 7.74
CA LEU A 233 21.84 -25.74 7.66
C LEU A 233 21.18 -24.44 7.15
N TYR A 234 20.26 -24.57 6.18
CA TYR A 234 19.53 -23.44 5.61
C TYR A 234 18.48 -22.91 6.56
N LEU A 235 17.83 -23.79 7.34
CA LEU A 235 16.91 -23.36 8.39
C LEU A 235 17.66 -22.57 9.46
N ASN A 236 18.77 -23.10 9.96
CA ASN A 236 19.56 -22.45 11.02
C ASN A 236 20.04 -21.06 10.61
N GLU A 237 20.51 -20.90 9.37
CA GLU A 237 20.93 -19.59 8.86
C GLU A 237 19.75 -18.61 8.73
N ALA A 238 18.60 -19.07 8.22
CA ALA A 238 17.40 -18.23 8.14
C ALA A 238 16.92 -17.77 9.52
N LEU A 239 16.94 -18.67 10.52
CA LEU A 239 16.57 -18.35 11.89
C LEU A 239 17.57 -17.38 12.53
N LYS A 240 18.88 -17.61 12.37
CA LYS A 240 19.94 -16.72 12.88
C LYS A 240 19.76 -15.30 12.36
N ARG A 241 19.66 -15.12 11.04
CA ARG A 241 19.53 -13.78 10.43
C ARG A 241 18.20 -13.11 10.77
N GLY A 242 17.11 -13.86 10.83
CA GLY A 242 15.83 -13.33 11.27
C GLY A 242 15.82 -12.88 12.72
N ASP A 243 16.50 -13.62 13.61
CA ASP A 243 16.67 -13.22 15.01
C ASP A 243 17.52 -11.95 15.15
N GLU A 244 18.63 -11.85 14.41
CA GLU A 244 19.46 -10.63 14.35
C GLU A 244 18.65 -9.41 13.89
N LEU A 245 17.90 -9.54 12.79
CA LEU A 245 17.07 -8.46 12.24
C LEU A 245 15.91 -8.06 13.18
N ALA A 246 15.26 -9.04 13.81
CA ALA A 246 14.16 -8.79 14.72
C ALA A 246 14.61 -8.17 16.04
N ALA A 247 15.88 -8.36 16.43
CA ALA A 247 16.45 -7.81 17.66
C ALA A 247 16.87 -6.33 17.54
N LEU A 248 17.05 -5.81 16.32
CA LEU A 248 17.42 -4.40 16.09
C LEU A 248 16.35 -3.46 16.64
N ASN A 249 16.79 -2.48 17.43
CA ASN A 249 15.92 -1.50 18.06
C ASN A 249 15.12 -0.72 17.00
N PRO A 250 13.78 -0.81 17.00
CA PRO A 250 12.94 -0.10 16.02
C PRO A 250 12.97 1.42 16.20
N SER A 251 13.45 1.93 17.33
CA SER A 251 13.69 3.36 17.58
C SER A 251 15.17 3.74 17.46
N GLY A 252 16.04 2.78 17.09
CA GLY A 252 17.47 2.96 16.96
C GLY A 252 17.92 3.43 15.57
N PRO A 253 19.18 3.13 15.18
CA PRO A 253 19.74 3.54 13.88
C PRO A 253 18.99 3.02 12.65
N THR A 254 18.21 1.95 12.81
CA THR A 254 17.40 1.34 11.75
C THR A 254 15.91 1.73 11.80
N SER A 255 15.55 2.73 12.61
CA SER A 255 14.17 3.21 12.75
C SER A 255 13.63 3.84 11.47
N TYR A 256 12.31 4.06 11.37
CA TYR A 256 11.74 4.76 10.22
C TYR A 256 12.28 6.20 10.10
N THR A 257 12.39 6.91 11.22
CA THR A 257 12.92 8.28 11.26
C THR A 257 14.38 8.36 10.82
N ASN A 258 15.20 7.40 11.21
CA ASN A 258 16.62 7.42 10.91
C ASN A 258 16.94 6.82 9.54
N GLN A 259 16.28 5.72 9.16
CA GLN A 259 16.57 4.92 7.96
C GLN A 259 15.30 4.17 7.50
N ASP A 260 14.41 4.88 6.81
CA ASP A 260 13.13 4.37 6.30
C ASP A 260 13.29 3.11 5.41
N GLN A 261 14.30 3.08 4.54
CA GLN A 261 14.60 1.94 3.67
C GLN A 261 14.95 0.70 4.47
N ALA A 262 15.75 0.85 5.54
CA ALA A 262 16.12 -0.25 6.41
C ALA A 262 14.91 -0.76 7.21
N THR A 263 14.10 0.15 7.79
CA THR A 263 12.90 -0.24 8.53
C THR A 263 11.95 -1.06 7.67
N ARG A 264 11.72 -0.62 6.43
CA ARG A 264 10.86 -1.30 5.47
C ARG A 264 11.43 -2.67 5.10
N GLN A 265 12.72 -2.73 4.83
CA GLN A 265 13.38 -3.95 4.40
C GLN A 265 13.40 -5.02 5.51
N ILE A 266 13.61 -4.63 6.77
CA ILE A 266 13.50 -5.53 7.93
C ILE A 266 12.08 -6.10 8.04
N ALA A 267 11.06 -5.23 8.04
CA ALA A 267 9.67 -5.65 8.18
C ALA A 267 9.24 -6.59 7.03
N TRP A 268 9.59 -6.24 5.80
CA TRP A 268 9.27 -7.01 4.60
C TRP A 268 9.99 -8.37 4.56
N GLY A 269 11.30 -8.39 4.83
CA GLY A 269 12.09 -9.61 4.84
C GLY A 269 11.64 -10.60 5.92
N LEU A 270 11.35 -10.11 7.12
CA LEU A 270 10.80 -10.94 8.20
C LEU A 270 9.42 -11.52 7.80
N ALA A 271 8.53 -10.69 7.25
CA ALA A 271 7.19 -11.14 6.84
C ALA A 271 7.24 -12.25 5.78
N LYS A 272 8.12 -12.12 4.77
CA LYS A 272 8.38 -13.16 3.78
C LYS A 272 8.95 -14.43 4.40
N THR A 273 9.92 -14.29 5.30
CA THR A 273 10.58 -15.45 5.92
C THR A 273 9.61 -16.24 6.81
N ILE A 274 8.74 -15.55 7.57
CA ILE A 274 7.62 -16.19 8.30
C ILE A 274 6.73 -16.98 7.36
N ASP A 275 6.45 -16.43 6.17
CA ASP A 275 5.63 -17.10 5.17
C ASP A 275 6.34 -18.34 4.60
N LEU A 276 7.62 -18.22 4.24
CA LEU A 276 8.43 -19.30 3.66
C LEU A 276 8.65 -20.47 4.64
N LEU A 277 9.00 -20.18 5.89
CA LEU A 277 9.28 -21.19 6.91
C LEU A 277 8.01 -21.88 7.41
N GLY A 278 6.86 -21.19 7.38
CA GLY A 278 5.57 -21.79 7.71
C GLY A 278 5.57 -22.41 9.12
N SER A 279 5.35 -23.73 9.18
CA SER A 279 5.35 -24.50 10.44
C SER A 279 6.74 -24.81 10.99
N SER A 280 7.82 -24.59 10.23
CA SER A 280 9.19 -24.77 10.71
C SER A 280 9.70 -23.60 11.57
N LEU A 281 8.91 -22.54 11.71
CA LEU A 281 9.19 -21.43 12.62
C LEU A 281 8.38 -21.63 13.91
N ASP A 282 9.07 -21.77 15.04
CA ASP A 282 8.43 -21.94 16.34
C ASP A 282 7.60 -20.71 16.76
N GLY A 283 6.64 -20.94 17.66
CA GLY A 283 5.69 -19.92 18.09
C GLY A 283 6.34 -18.71 18.76
N THR A 284 7.35 -18.93 19.60
CA THR A 284 8.04 -17.87 20.35
C THR A 284 8.79 -16.93 19.41
N ARG A 285 9.58 -17.49 18.50
CA ARG A 285 10.32 -16.72 17.50
C ARG A 285 9.38 -15.99 16.54
N LYS A 286 8.34 -16.68 16.07
CA LYS A 286 7.31 -16.06 15.22
C LYS A 286 6.66 -14.85 15.90
N ALA A 287 6.32 -14.96 17.18
CA ALA A 287 5.75 -13.84 17.93
C ALA A 287 6.73 -12.66 18.03
N ARG A 288 8.01 -12.92 18.29
CA ARG A 288 9.06 -11.88 18.31
C ARG A 288 9.19 -11.17 16.96
N TRP A 289 9.30 -11.93 15.87
CA TRP A 289 9.45 -11.35 14.52
C TRP A 289 8.20 -10.55 14.13
N LEU A 290 7.00 -11.04 14.44
CA LEU A 290 5.75 -10.30 14.24
C LEU A 290 5.68 -9.03 15.08
N GLY A 291 6.22 -9.04 16.30
CA GLY A 291 6.35 -7.83 17.13
C GLY A 291 7.21 -6.76 16.47
N SER A 292 8.39 -7.14 15.96
CA SER A 292 9.28 -6.23 15.22
C SER A 292 8.61 -5.69 13.95
N ILE A 293 7.94 -6.55 13.17
CA ILE A 293 7.16 -6.14 12.00
C ILE A 293 6.09 -5.13 12.41
N LYS A 294 5.28 -5.43 13.44
CA LYS A 294 4.17 -4.59 13.86
C LYS A 294 4.61 -3.17 14.18
N VAL A 295 5.67 -3.01 14.99
CA VAL A 295 6.18 -1.67 15.37
C VAL A 295 6.60 -0.90 14.12
N ARG A 296 7.47 -1.50 13.29
CA ARG A 296 7.99 -0.85 12.08
C ARG A 296 6.89 -0.52 11.06
N THR A 297 5.91 -1.41 10.86
CA THR A 297 4.78 -1.16 9.94
C THR A 297 3.79 -0.15 10.48
N THR A 298 3.67 0.00 11.79
CA THR A 298 2.81 1.03 12.41
C THR A 298 3.39 2.41 12.13
N GLU A 299 4.70 2.60 12.27
CA GLU A 299 5.36 3.87 11.93
C GLU A 299 5.28 4.21 10.43
N MET A 300 5.37 3.22 9.54
CA MET A 300 5.22 3.46 8.10
C MET A 300 3.79 3.80 7.68
N TYR A 301 2.79 3.32 8.43
CA TYR A 301 1.38 3.47 8.08
C TYR A 301 0.78 4.79 8.57
N ASN A 302 1.23 5.25 9.75
CA ASN A 302 0.77 6.47 10.40
C ASN A 302 1.49 7.70 9.86
#